data_AF-A0A2T1GKP5-F1
#
_entry.id   AF-A0A2T1GKP5-F1
#
_cell.length_a   1.000
_cell.length_b   1.000
_cell.length_c   1.000
_cell.angle_alpha   90.00
_cell.angle_beta   90.00
_cell.angle_gamma   90.00
#
_symmetry.space_group_name_H-M   'P 1'
#
loop_
_entity.id
_entity.type
_entity.pdbx_description
1 polymer ?
#
loop_
_entity_poly.entity_id
_entity_poly.type
_entity_poly.pdbx_seq_one_letter_code
_entity_poly.pdbx_strand_id
1 'polypeptide(L)'
;MSVEEEHFDVLQNMEFEIVQVYRSASDLIDAEVLNAIESLIHTYNLEVKGGFASPSKVKGLSAMVAVAVKDICELRLGRGSKLDERAQLFDEMMAPKTVQNIVDCLKRIQSSIKFWTKKNGRKGYLDHIKKFVQ
;
A
#
# COMPACT_ATOMS: atom_id res chain seq x y z
N MET A 1 -20.67 -2.57 5.67
CA MET A 1 -19.91 -2.79 4.42
C MET A 1 -18.49 -3.15 4.81
N SER A 2 -17.86 -4.05 4.08
CA SER A 2 -16.45 -4.40 4.30
C SER A 2 -15.53 -3.28 3.77
N VAL A 3 -14.29 -3.22 4.25
CA VAL A 3 -13.29 -2.26 3.73
C VAL A 3 -13.08 -2.48 2.23
N GLU A 4 -13.18 -3.74 1.79
CA GLU A 4 -13.08 -4.12 0.39
C GLU A 4 -14.21 -3.55 -0.47
N GLU A 5 -15.44 -3.50 0.04
CA GLU A 5 -16.57 -2.93 -0.69
C GLU A 5 -16.47 -1.40 -0.83
N GLU A 6 -15.94 -0.73 0.19
CA GLU A 6 -15.92 0.74 0.26
C GLU A 6 -14.66 1.36 -0.37
N HIS A 7 -13.55 0.64 -0.38
CA HIS A 7 -12.23 1.14 -0.76
C HIS A 7 -11.51 0.22 -1.76
N PHE A 8 -12.28 -0.53 -2.57
CA PHE A 8 -11.75 -1.43 -3.58
C PHE A 8 -10.71 -0.77 -4.49
N ASP A 9 -11.00 0.44 -4.94
CA ASP A 9 -10.15 1.24 -5.81
C ASP A 9 -8.79 1.56 -5.19
N VAL A 10 -8.79 1.98 -3.91
CA VAL A 10 -7.57 2.25 -3.14
C VAL A 10 -6.74 0.98 -2.98
N LEU A 11 -7.39 -0.12 -2.59
CA LEU A 11 -6.74 -1.41 -2.40
C LEU A 11 -6.09 -1.88 -3.70
N GLN A 12 -6.81 -1.79 -4.82
CA GLN A 12 -6.32 -2.18 -6.13
C GLN A 12 -5.10 -1.35 -6.56
N ASN A 13 -5.12 -0.03 -6.33
CA ASN A 13 -3.97 0.82 -6.64
C ASN A 13 -2.72 0.46 -5.82
N MET A 14 -2.89 0.21 -4.52
CA MET A 14 -1.77 -0.20 -3.66
C MET A 14 -1.22 -1.58 -4.08
N GLU A 15 -2.09 -2.55 -4.35
CA GLU A 15 -1.68 -3.89 -4.79
C GLU A 15 -1.00 -3.86 -6.17
N PHE A 16 -1.43 -2.98 -7.07
CA PHE A 16 -0.74 -2.74 -8.35
C PHE A 16 0.70 -2.30 -8.16
N GLU A 17 0.96 -1.30 -7.32
CA GLU A 17 2.32 -0.84 -7.07
C GLU A 17 3.20 -1.94 -6.42
N ILE A 18 2.64 -2.74 -5.50
CA ILE A 18 3.37 -3.89 -4.94
C ILE A 18 3.76 -4.90 -6.04
N VAL A 19 2.85 -5.19 -6.97
CA VAL A 19 3.12 -6.09 -8.10
C VAL A 19 4.17 -5.50 -9.05
N GLN A 20 4.17 -4.20 -9.29
CA GLN A 20 5.19 -3.56 -10.12
C GLN A 20 6.58 -3.65 -9.50
N VAL A 21 6.69 -3.46 -8.18
CA VAL A 21 7.95 -3.70 -7.46
C VAL A 21 8.35 -5.17 -7.56
N TYR A 22 7.42 -6.11 -7.40
CA TYR A 22 7.72 -7.55 -7.53
C TYR A 22 8.19 -7.95 -8.93
N ARG A 23 7.59 -7.38 -9.99
CA ARG A 23 8.01 -7.59 -11.37
C ARG A 23 9.41 -7.04 -11.65
N SER A 24 9.77 -5.93 -11.00
CA SER A 24 11.08 -5.28 -11.14
C SER A 24 12.17 -5.94 -10.29
N ALA A 25 11.80 -6.56 -9.17
CA ALA A 25 12.71 -7.24 -8.25
C ALA A 25 12.15 -8.62 -7.86
N SER A 26 12.50 -9.65 -8.63
CA SER A 26 11.97 -11.01 -8.45
C SER A 26 12.29 -11.65 -7.11
N ASP A 27 13.26 -11.11 -6.36
CA ASP A 27 13.66 -11.60 -5.04
C ASP A 27 12.76 -11.11 -3.90
N LEU A 28 11.84 -10.18 -4.18
CA LEU A 28 10.87 -9.70 -3.20
C LEU A 28 10.06 -10.85 -2.60
N ILE A 29 9.96 -10.88 -1.28
CA ILE A 29 9.16 -11.84 -0.52
C ILE A 29 8.07 -11.17 0.31
N ASP A 30 7.06 -11.94 0.70
CA ASP A 30 5.92 -11.45 1.47
C ASP A 30 6.34 -10.76 2.79
N ALA A 31 7.43 -11.23 3.42
CA ALA A 31 7.96 -10.62 4.65
C ALA A 31 8.45 -9.18 4.44
N GLU A 32 9.00 -8.87 3.27
CA GLU A 32 9.46 -7.51 2.94
C GLU A 32 8.28 -6.59 2.64
N VAL A 33 7.27 -7.11 1.94
CA VAL A 33 6.01 -6.39 1.74
C VAL A 33 5.34 -6.12 3.08
N LEU A 34 5.30 -7.11 3.97
CA LEU A 34 4.71 -6.96 5.30
C LEU A 34 5.42 -5.88 6.11
N ASN A 35 6.76 -5.88 6.14
CA ASN A 35 7.55 -4.85 6.82
C ASN A 35 7.26 -3.44 6.28
N ALA A 36 7.11 -3.30 4.96
CA ALA A 36 6.76 -2.03 4.33
C ALA A 36 5.37 -1.55 4.78
N ILE A 37 4.37 -2.41 4.69
CA ILE A 37 2.99 -2.11 5.06
C ILE A 37 2.86 -1.78 6.55
N GLU A 38 3.51 -2.54 7.43
CA GLU A 38 3.52 -2.27 8.88
C GLU A 38 4.15 -0.92 9.21
N SER A 39 5.22 -0.55 8.50
CA SER A 39 5.81 0.76 8.63
C SER A 39 4.88 1.89 8.20
N LEU A 40 4.13 1.73 7.11
CA LEU A 40 3.18 2.75 6.66
C LEU A 40 2.00 2.85 7.63
N ILE A 41 1.47 1.74 8.11
CA ILE A 41 0.44 1.71 9.17
C ILE A 41 0.92 2.50 10.39
N HIS A 42 2.16 2.28 10.84
CA HIS A 42 2.72 3.02 11.97
C HIS A 42 2.78 4.53 11.69
N THR A 43 3.28 4.90 10.50
CA THR A 43 3.42 6.31 10.06
C THR A 43 2.07 7.03 10.10
N TYR A 44 1.06 6.49 9.43
CA TYR A 44 -0.26 7.12 9.34
C TYR A 44 -1.03 7.08 10.66
N ASN A 45 -0.83 6.08 11.52
CA ASN A 45 -1.42 6.08 12.87
C ASN A 45 -0.83 7.18 13.77
N LEU A 46 0.46 7.53 13.62
CA LEU A 46 1.04 8.66 14.35
C LEU A 46 0.44 9.98 13.89
N GLU A 47 0.22 10.11 12.58
CA GLU A 47 -0.43 11.29 12.01
C GLU A 47 -1.86 11.49 12.52
N VAL A 48 -2.65 10.41 12.57
CA VAL A 48 -4.01 10.44 13.18
C VAL A 48 -3.98 10.94 14.63
N LYS A 49 -2.91 10.66 15.36
CA LYS A 49 -2.72 11.08 16.76
C LYS A 49 -2.10 12.47 16.90
N GLY A 50 -1.89 13.22 15.81
CA GLY A 50 -1.26 14.55 15.81
C GLY A 50 0.25 14.52 16.06
N GLY A 51 0.88 13.35 15.94
CA GLY A 51 2.34 13.20 16.06
C GLY A 51 3.03 13.25 14.70
N PHE A 52 4.32 13.61 14.71
CA PHE A 52 5.18 13.48 13.54
C PHE A 52 5.77 12.08 13.49
N ALA A 53 5.54 11.36 12.40
CA ALA A 53 6.18 10.08 12.18
C ALA A 53 7.69 10.28 11.97
N SER A 54 8.51 9.55 12.73
CA SER A 54 9.93 9.42 12.41
C SER A 54 10.08 8.72 11.05
N PRO A 55 11.07 9.11 10.23
CA PRO A 55 11.31 8.43 8.96
C PRO A 55 11.50 6.94 9.20
N SER A 56 10.77 6.14 8.42
CA SER A 56 10.80 4.69 8.55
C SER A 56 12.22 4.14 8.40
N LYS A 57 12.57 3.16 9.24
CA LYS A 57 13.85 2.45 9.18
C LYS A 57 13.86 1.30 8.16
N VAL A 58 12.82 1.13 7.34
CA VAL A 58 12.81 0.08 6.31
C VAL A 58 13.94 0.32 5.30
N LYS A 59 14.57 -0.76 4.83
CA LYS A 59 15.71 -0.74 3.90
C LYS A 59 15.48 -1.77 2.78
N GLY A 60 16.27 -1.67 1.72
CA GLY A 60 16.23 -2.62 0.60
C GLY A 60 14.86 -2.68 -0.07
N LEU A 61 14.40 -3.89 -0.42
CA LEU A 61 13.14 -4.07 -1.13
C LEU A 61 11.92 -3.63 -0.31
N SER A 62 11.97 -3.73 1.03
CA SER A 62 10.91 -3.18 1.90
C SER A 62 10.78 -1.66 1.74
N ALA A 63 11.90 -0.94 1.55
CA ALA A 63 11.86 0.50 1.32
C ALA A 63 11.28 0.85 -0.06
N MET A 64 11.62 0.07 -1.08
CA MET A 64 11.05 0.24 -2.43
C MET A 64 9.53 0.06 -2.42
N VAL A 65 9.02 -0.98 -1.77
CA VAL A 65 7.58 -1.19 -1.59
C VAL A 65 6.96 -0.06 -0.78
N ALA A 66 7.59 0.36 0.31
CA ALA A 66 7.05 1.42 1.16
C ALA A 66 6.92 2.75 0.40
N VAL A 67 7.90 3.12 -0.43
CA VAL A 67 7.84 4.32 -1.26
C VAL A 67 6.70 4.22 -2.27
N ALA A 68 6.64 3.15 -3.06
CA ALA A 68 5.64 2.99 -4.11
C ALA A 68 4.19 2.99 -3.56
N VAL A 69 3.95 2.29 -2.45
CA VAL A 69 2.63 2.28 -1.79
C VAL A 69 2.34 3.64 -1.15
N LYS A 70 3.34 4.31 -0.57
CA LYS A 70 3.15 5.64 0.03
C LYS A 70 2.70 6.65 -1.01
N ASP A 71 3.27 6.64 -2.21
CA ASP A 71 2.89 7.59 -3.26
C ASP A 71 1.39 7.48 -3.60
N ILE A 72 0.86 6.25 -3.66
CA ILE A 72 -0.59 6.02 -3.80
C ILE A 72 -1.36 6.53 -2.58
N CYS A 73 -0.90 6.27 -1.36
CA CYS A 73 -1.55 6.80 -0.16
C CYS A 73 -1.65 8.33 -0.19
N GLU A 74 -0.54 9.03 -0.45
CA GLU A 74 -0.51 10.50 -0.50
C GLU A 74 -1.42 11.04 -1.61
N LEU A 75 -1.42 10.39 -2.77
CA LEU A 75 -2.31 10.75 -3.87
C LEU A 75 -3.79 10.60 -3.48
N ARG A 76 -4.14 9.50 -2.80
CA ARG A 76 -5.51 9.24 -2.32
C ARG A 76 -5.93 10.14 -1.16
N LEU A 77 -4.97 10.72 -0.44
CA LEU A 77 -5.19 11.79 0.55
C LEU A 77 -5.35 13.17 -0.11
N GLY A 78 -5.20 13.29 -1.43
CA GLY A 78 -5.20 14.58 -2.15
C GLY A 78 -3.93 15.40 -1.92
N ARG A 79 -2.82 14.75 -1.52
CA ARG A 79 -1.51 15.38 -1.25
C ARG A 79 -0.50 15.18 -2.38
N GLY A 80 -0.90 14.52 -3.46
CA GLY A 80 -0.09 14.35 -4.66
C GLY A 80 0.27 15.68 -5.32
N SER A 81 1.45 15.75 -5.94
CA SER A 81 1.85 16.92 -6.71
C SER A 81 1.01 17.04 -7.99
N LYS A 82 0.47 18.23 -8.29
CA LYS A 82 -0.28 18.48 -9.54
C LYS A 82 0.55 18.31 -10.82
N LEU A 83 1.87 18.25 -10.70
CA LEU A 83 2.80 17.97 -11.79
C LEU A 83 2.95 16.48 -12.09
N ASP A 84 2.41 15.60 -11.23
CA ASP A 84 2.38 14.17 -11.48
C ASP A 84 1.19 13.85 -12.41
N GLU A 85 1.46 13.31 -13.59
CA GLU A 85 0.43 12.87 -14.54
C GLU A 85 -0.52 11.85 -13.90
N ARG A 86 -0.03 11.04 -12.96
CA ARG A 86 -0.89 10.15 -12.17
C ARG A 86 -1.88 10.98 -11.38
N ALA A 87 -1.45 12.04 -10.71
CA ALA A 87 -2.35 12.87 -9.90
C ALA A 87 -3.50 13.47 -10.71
N GLN A 88 -3.22 13.91 -11.94
CA GLN A 88 -4.24 14.46 -12.84
C GLN A 88 -5.31 13.41 -13.25
N LEU A 89 -4.92 12.14 -13.40
CA LEU A 89 -5.86 11.05 -13.70
C LEU A 89 -6.80 10.73 -12.53
N PHE A 90 -6.41 11.02 -11.29
CA PHE A 90 -7.25 10.79 -10.10
C PHE A 90 -8.12 12.01 -9.72
N ASP A 91 -7.74 13.23 -10.15
CA ASP A 91 -8.32 14.50 -9.69
C ASP A 91 -9.76 14.74 -10.18
N GLU A 92 -10.19 14.13 -11.29
CA GLU A 92 -11.49 14.45 -11.91
C GLU A 92 -12.68 13.60 -11.41
N MET A 93 -12.45 12.46 -10.74
CA MET A 93 -13.54 11.52 -10.38
C MET A 93 -13.52 10.96 -8.96
N MET A 94 -12.47 11.22 -8.17
CA MET A 94 -12.27 10.50 -6.90
C MET A 94 -12.15 11.46 -5.71
N ALA A 95 -13.11 11.41 -4.79
CA ALA A 95 -13.05 12.18 -3.55
C ALA A 95 -11.84 11.76 -2.69
N PRO A 96 -11.09 12.72 -2.10
CA PRO A 96 -10.00 12.41 -1.18
C PRO A 96 -10.45 11.52 -0.03
N LYS A 97 -9.63 10.52 0.31
CA LYS A 97 -9.84 9.64 1.46
C LYS A 97 -9.29 10.29 2.73
N THR A 98 -9.80 9.86 3.89
CA THR A 98 -9.22 10.24 5.18
C THR A 98 -7.99 9.38 5.49
N VAL A 99 -7.11 9.88 6.38
CA VAL A 99 -5.97 9.09 6.89
C VAL A 99 -6.44 7.78 7.53
N GLN A 100 -7.60 7.78 8.20
CA GLN A 100 -8.17 6.58 8.78
C GLN A 100 -8.54 5.55 7.71
N ASN A 101 -9.17 5.97 6.60
CA ASN A 101 -9.48 5.06 5.48
C ASN A 101 -8.21 4.45 4.89
N ILE A 102 -7.13 5.22 4.78
CA ILE A 102 -5.82 4.72 4.32
C ILE A 102 -5.26 3.67 5.28
N VAL A 103 -5.30 3.92 6.59
CA VAL A 103 -4.88 2.96 7.61
C VAL A 103 -5.69 1.66 7.52
N ASP A 104 -7.00 1.75 7.29
CA ASP A 104 -7.87 0.58 7.19
C ASP A 104 -7.57 -0.24 5.93
N CYS A 105 -7.30 0.41 4.80
CA CYS A 105 -6.83 -0.25 3.58
C CYS A 105 -5.50 -0.98 3.80
N LEU A 106 -4.52 -0.32 4.43
CA LEU A 106 -3.22 -0.93 4.71
C LEU A 106 -3.34 -2.13 5.66
N LYS A 107 -4.17 -2.04 6.71
CA LYS A 107 -4.47 -3.18 7.61
C LYS A 107 -5.15 -4.32 6.87
N ARG A 108 -5.99 -4.01 5.88
CA ARG A 108 -6.62 -5.03 5.06
C ARG A 108 -5.61 -5.77 4.16
N ILE A 109 -4.66 -5.03 3.57
CA ILE A 109 -3.51 -5.61 2.84
C ILE A 109 -2.65 -6.45 3.79
N GLN A 110 -2.30 -5.94 4.97
CA GLN A 110 -1.54 -6.67 6.00
C GLN A 110 -2.19 -8.02 6.33
N SER A 111 -3.51 -8.03 6.48
CA SER A 111 -4.28 -9.26 6.74
C SER A 111 -4.25 -10.23 5.57
N SER A 112 -4.34 -9.72 4.33
CA SER A 112 -4.17 -10.50 3.10
C SER A 112 -2.80 -11.16 3.04
N ILE A 113 -1.75 -10.39 3.31
CA ILE A 113 -0.36 -10.89 3.34
C ILE A 113 -0.25 -12.05 4.32
N LYS A 114 -0.63 -11.83 5.59
CA LYS A 114 -0.57 -12.86 6.64
C LYS A 114 -1.34 -14.13 6.26
N PHE A 115 -2.53 -13.99 5.68
CA PHE A 115 -3.35 -15.12 5.26
C PHE A 115 -2.67 -15.95 4.16
N TRP A 116 -2.23 -15.30 3.09
CA TRP A 116 -1.66 -15.99 1.93
C TRP A 116 -0.25 -16.50 2.18
N THR A 117 0.57 -15.79 2.96
CA THR A 117 1.89 -16.28 3.39
C THR A 117 1.75 -17.54 4.24
N LYS A 118 0.77 -17.59 5.15
CA LYS A 118 0.49 -18.79 5.95
C LYS A 118 0.04 -19.97 5.06
N LYS A 119 -0.74 -19.70 4.02
CA LYS A 119 -1.32 -20.74 3.15
C LYS A 119 -0.34 -21.29 2.11
N ASN A 120 0.48 -20.42 1.52
CA ASN A 120 1.27 -20.72 0.32
C ASN A 120 2.78 -20.43 0.48
N GLY A 121 3.24 -20.10 1.69
CA GLY A 121 4.66 -19.89 1.98
C GLY A 121 5.15 -18.47 1.68
N ARG A 122 6.48 -18.29 1.58
CA ARG A 122 7.17 -16.98 1.59
C ARG A 122 6.80 -15.98 0.48
N LYS A 123 6.14 -16.42 -0.58
CA LYS A 123 5.66 -15.59 -1.71
C LYS A 123 4.17 -15.79 -1.96
N GLY A 124 3.46 -16.36 -0.99
CA GLY A 124 2.07 -16.77 -1.12
C GLY A 124 1.13 -15.62 -1.46
N TYR A 125 1.35 -14.46 -0.86
CA TYR A 125 0.60 -13.24 -1.14
C TYR A 125 0.94 -12.69 -2.52
N LEU A 126 2.23 -12.50 -2.82
CA LEU A 126 2.70 -12.00 -4.12
C LEU A 126 2.19 -12.86 -5.29
N ASP A 127 2.22 -14.19 -5.13
CA ASP A 127 1.74 -15.13 -6.13
C ASP A 127 0.21 -15.16 -6.26
N HIS A 128 -0.51 -14.74 -5.21
CA HIS A 128 -1.95 -14.56 -5.27
C HIS A 128 -2.30 -13.29 -6.02
N ILE A 129 -1.82 -12.12 -5.57
CA ILE A 129 -2.25 -10.82 -6.10
C ILE A 129 -1.82 -10.58 -7.55
N LYS A 130 -0.67 -11.13 -7.99
CA LYS A 130 -0.21 -10.97 -9.37
C LYS A 130 -1.16 -11.56 -10.43
N LYS A 131 -2.11 -12.42 -10.01
CA LYS A 131 -3.13 -13.02 -10.89
C LYS A 131 -4.31 -12.09 -11.12
N PHE A 132 -4.54 -11.15 -10.20
CA PHE A 132 -5.67 -10.23 -10.23
C PHE A 132 -5.28 -8.83 -10.71
N VAL A 133 -3.97 -8.54 -10.72
CA VAL A 133 -3.44 -7.24 -11.09
C VAL A 133 -2.56 -7.36 -12.33
N GLN A 134 -3.01 -6.78 -13.45
CA GLN A 134 -2.37 -6.81 -14.76
C GLN A 134 -1.57 -5.54 -15.01
#